data_AF-A0AAJ6ZXA7-F1
#
_entry.id   AF-A0AAJ6ZXA7-F1
#
_cell.length_a   1.000
_cell.length_b   1.000
_cell.length_c   1.000
_cell.angle_alpha   90.00
_cell.angle_beta   90.00
_cell.angle_gamma   90.00
#
_symmetry.space_group_name_H-M   'P 1'
#
loop_
_entity.id
_entity.type
_entity.pdbx_description
1 polymer ?
#
loop_
_entity_poly.entity_id
_entity_poly.type
_entity_poly.pdbx_seq_one_letter_code
_entity_poly.pdbx_strand_id
1 'polypeptide(L)'
;QWLTETEDRMSRMEAEAEAEGEGEGEGGSEAALRAARELHAELRRQQPLVDALADCVVVVDDEARDDAGVAEIEDELRALGERWSHACQWTLARLARLTRGARRGARLLHLQRRRPHADRLEDTLKQVNSPYSQYGTNT
;
A
#
# COMPACT_ATOMS: atom_id res chain seq x y z
N GLN A 1 23.90 -5.71 0.12
CA GLN A 1 23.58 -5.39 1.53
C GLN A 1 22.29 -4.57 1.66
N TRP A 2 22.20 -3.36 1.06
CA TRP A 2 21.01 -2.49 1.16
C TRP A 2 19.68 -3.19 0.77
N LEU A 3 19.70 -4.01 -0.29
CA LEU A 3 18.51 -4.72 -0.74
C LEU A 3 18.02 -5.76 0.28
N THR A 4 18.95 -6.46 0.93
CA THR A 4 18.64 -7.43 1.98
C THR A 4 18.03 -6.75 3.21
N GLU A 5 18.61 -5.63 3.65
CA GLU A 5 18.05 -4.83 4.76
C GLU A 5 16.64 -4.31 4.43
N THR A 6 16.42 -3.97 3.14
CA THR A 6 15.11 -3.58 2.63
C THR A 6 14.13 -4.74 2.67
N GLU A 7 14.51 -5.93 2.19
CA GLU A 7 13.69 -7.15 2.26
C GLU A 7 13.30 -7.50 3.70
N ASP A 8 14.24 -7.45 4.64
CA ASP A 8 13.96 -7.67 6.06
C ASP A 8 12.96 -6.65 6.62
N ARG A 9 13.08 -5.38 6.19
CA ARG A 9 12.13 -4.32 6.54
C ARG A 9 10.75 -4.61 5.96
N MET A 10 10.65 -5.09 4.72
CA MET A 10 9.38 -5.47 4.10
C MET A 10 8.69 -6.57 4.92
N SER A 11 9.42 -7.62 5.28
CA SER A 11 8.88 -8.73 6.09
C SER A 11 8.37 -8.27 7.46
N ARG A 12 9.09 -7.37 8.15
CA ARG A 12 8.62 -6.79 9.42
C ARG A 12 7.34 -6.00 9.25
N MET A 13 7.27 -5.16 8.21
CA MET A 13 6.08 -4.37 7.90
C MET A 13 4.87 -5.25 7.55
N GLU A 14 5.08 -6.43 6.98
CA GLU A 14 4.03 -7.44 6.76
C GLU A 14 3.56 -8.09 8.05
N ALA A 15 4.47 -8.53 8.91
CA ALA A 15 4.12 -9.09 10.21
C ALA A 15 3.35 -8.08 11.09
N GLU A 16 3.76 -6.81 11.10
CA GLU A 16 3.03 -5.72 11.78
C GLU A 16 1.62 -5.54 11.22
N ALA A 17 1.47 -5.60 9.89
CA ALA A 17 0.18 -5.48 9.23
C ALA A 17 -0.78 -6.62 9.57
N GLU A 18 -0.26 -7.85 9.69
CA GLU A 18 -1.04 -9.02 10.12
C GLU A 18 -1.43 -8.94 11.60
N ALA A 19 -0.52 -8.47 12.46
CA ALA A 19 -0.75 -8.38 13.90
C ALA A 19 -1.76 -7.30 14.29
N GLU A 20 -1.70 -6.12 13.65
CA GLU A 20 -2.53 -4.96 14.00
C GLU A 20 -3.88 -4.93 13.27
N GLY A 21 -4.12 -5.85 12.32
CA GLY A 21 -5.29 -5.85 11.46
C GLY A 21 -5.24 -4.66 10.50
N GLU A 22 -4.83 -4.89 9.25
CA GLU A 22 -4.62 -3.85 8.23
C GLU A 22 -5.75 -2.79 8.14
N GLY A 23 -5.58 -1.70 8.87
CA GLY A 23 -6.44 -0.52 8.78
C GLY A 23 -7.71 -0.53 9.63
N GLU A 24 -7.76 -1.24 10.76
CA GLU A 24 -8.91 -1.16 11.70
C GLU A 24 -8.88 0.06 12.64
N GLY A 25 -7.88 0.96 12.51
CA GLY A 25 -7.83 2.25 13.22
C GLY A 25 -7.28 3.39 12.37
N GLU A 26 -7.81 4.60 12.55
CA GLU A 26 -7.39 5.81 11.81
C GLU A 26 -5.87 6.09 11.95
N GLY A 27 -5.31 5.93 13.16
CA GLY A 27 -3.91 6.22 13.43
C GLY A 27 -2.90 5.19 12.89
N GLY A 28 -3.25 3.90 12.94
CA GLY A 28 -2.38 2.82 12.46
C GLY A 28 -2.24 2.82 10.93
N SER A 29 -3.31 3.16 10.21
CA SER A 29 -3.29 3.25 8.75
C SER A 29 -2.38 4.38 8.24
N GLU A 30 -2.34 5.53 8.92
CA GLU A 30 -1.53 6.67 8.50
C GLU A 30 -0.02 6.44 8.71
N ALA A 31 0.36 5.88 9.86
CA ALA A 31 1.75 5.52 10.13
C ALA A 31 2.29 4.48 9.14
N ALA A 32 1.50 3.43 8.87
CA ALA A 32 1.85 2.40 7.88
C ALA A 32 1.97 2.99 6.46
N LEU A 33 1.07 3.92 6.10
CA LEU A 33 1.09 4.58 4.79
C LEU A 33 2.31 5.50 4.64
N ARG A 34 2.70 6.23 5.69
CA ARG A 34 3.94 7.01 5.72
C ARG A 34 5.16 6.12 5.54
N ALA A 35 5.27 5.04 6.31
CA ALA A 35 6.39 4.11 6.21
C ALA A 35 6.52 3.49 4.79
N ALA A 36 5.38 3.12 4.18
CA ALA A 36 5.38 2.61 2.81
C ALA A 36 5.79 3.67 1.77
N ARG A 37 5.43 4.95 1.98
CA ARG A 37 5.87 6.07 1.11
C ARG A 37 7.36 6.34 1.24
N GLU A 38 7.89 6.29 2.45
CA GLU A 38 9.33 6.45 2.70
C GLU A 38 10.12 5.34 2.02
N LEU A 39 9.69 4.09 2.14
CA LEU A 39 10.33 2.98 1.44
C LEU A 39 10.27 3.17 -0.08
N HIS A 40 9.13 3.60 -0.62
CA HIS A 40 9.01 3.90 -2.04
C HIS A 40 9.97 5.01 -2.48
N ALA A 41 10.10 6.09 -1.68
CA ALA A 41 11.02 7.18 -1.97
C ALA A 41 12.48 6.72 -1.96
N GLU A 42 12.86 5.86 -1.02
CA GLU A 42 14.21 5.30 -0.96
C GLU A 42 14.50 4.39 -2.17
N LEU A 43 13.55 3.54 -2.58
CA LEU A 43 13.66 2.78 -3.84
C LEU A 43 13.87 3.71 -5.04
N ARG A 44 13.13 4.83 -5.13
CA ARG A 44 13.35 5.78 -6.23
C ARG A 44 14.73 6.44 -6.20
N ARG A 45 15.36 6.60 -5.03
CA ARG A 45 16.72 7.14 -4.91
C ARG A 45 17.78 6.14 -5.36
N GLN A 46 17.55 4.84 -5.19
CA GLN A 46 18.48 3.80 -5.63
C GLN A 46 18.29 3.42 -7.11
N GLN A 47 17.19 3.84 -7.76
CA GLN A 47 16.92 3.55 -9.17
C GLN A 47 18.11 3.90 -10.11
N PRO A 48 18.78 5.07 -10.03
CA PRO A 48 19.89 5.37 -10.92
C PRO A 48 21.09 4.42 -10.77
N LEU A 49 21.30 3.87 -9.57
CA LEU A 49 22.35 2.88 -9.32
C LEU A 49 22.00 1.55 -10.00
N VAL A 50 20.72 1.14 -9.90
CA VAL A 50 20.21 -0.07 -10.56
C VAL A 50 20.24 0.08 -12.08
N ASP A 51 19.89 1.25 -12.60
CA ASP A 51 19.98 1.55 -14.03
C ASP A 51 21.44 1.47 -14.51
N ALA A 52 22.39 2.05 -13.77
CA ALA A 52 23.81 1.97 -14.10
C ALA A 52 24.36 0.54 -14.10
N LEU A 53 23.90 -0.31 -13.17
CA LEU A 53 24.26 -1.74 -13.11
C LEU A 53 23.65 -2.52 -14.26
N ALA A 54 22.43 -2.19 -14.70
CA ALA A 54 21.79 -2.83 -15.85
C ALA A 54 22.44 -2.43 -17.18
N ASP A 55 22.98 -1.20 -17.26
CA ASP A 55 23.68 -0.67 -18.43
C ASP A 55 25.15 -1.13 -18.50
N CYS A 56 25.65 -1.90 -17.53
CA CYS A 56 27.00 -2.44 -17.56
C CYS A 56 27.16 -3.47 -18.70
N VAL A 57 27.59 -2.99 -19.87
CA VAL A 57 28.02 -3.82 -21.00
C VAL A 57 29.47 -4.26 -20.77
N VAL A 58 29.67 -5.54 -20.47
CA VAL A 58 31.01 -6.14 -20.35
C VAL A 58 31.56 -6.37 -21.77
N VAL A 59 32.62 -5.66 -22.13
CA VAL A 59 33.36 -5.93 -23.38
C VAL A 59 34.31 -7.09 -23.10
N VAL A 60 33.98 -8.26 -23.61
CA VAL A 60 34.79 -9.48 -23.47
C VAL A 60 35.59 -9.67 -24.76
N ASP A 61 36.92 -9.78 -24.67
CA ASP A 61 37.75 -10.23 -25.80
C ASP A 61 37.39 -11.69 -26.14
N ASP A 62 37.43 -12.07 -27.43
CA ASP A 62 36.98 -13.38 -27.91
C ASP A 62 37.71 -14.58 -27.25
N GLU A 63 38.84 -14.35 -26.58
CA GLU A 63 39.62 -15.34 -25.82
C GLU A 63 39.10 -15.57 -24.38
N ALA A 64 38.33 -14.64 -23.81
CA ALA A 64 37.75 -14.69 -22.46
C ALA A 64 36.25 -15.02 -22.46
N ARG A 65 35.67 -15.33 -23.63
CA ARG A 65 34.23 -15.58 -23.80
C ARG A 65 33.71 -16.84 -23.08
N ASP A 66 34.61 -17.76 -22.76
CA ASP A 66 34.35 -18.98 -21.97
C ASP A 66 34.80 -18.85 -20.50
N ASP A 67 35.22 -17.65 -20.05
CA ASP A 67 35.60 -17.46 -18.65
C ASP A 67 34.38 -17.51 -17.75
N ALA A 68 34.35 -18.51 -16.88
CA ALA A 68 33.32 -18.73 -15.86
C ALA A 68 32.99 -17.48 -15.02
N GLY A 69 33.92 -16.52 -14.92
CA GLY A 69 33.71 -15.25 -14.22
C GLY A 69 32.71 -14.31 -14.89
N VAL A 70 32.53 -14.35 -16.21
CA VAL A 70 31.53 -13.51 -16.90
C VAL A 70 30.11 -14.03 -16.63
N ALA A 71 29.93 -15.36 -16.71
CA ALA A 71 28.65 -16.00 -16.42
C ALA A 71 28.20 -15.77 -14.96
N GLU A 72 29.13 -15.83 -14.01
CA GLU A 72 28.84 -15.56 -12.59
C GLU A 72 28.35 -14.12 -12.37
N ILE A 73 28.97 -13.13 -13.02
CA ILE A 73 28.55 -11.72 -12.95
C ILE A 73 27.16 -11.53 -13.57
N GLU A 74 26.88 -12.15 -14.71
CA GLU A 74 25.55 -12.10 -15.36
C GLU A 74 24.45 -12.67 -14.45
N ASP A 75 24.73 -13.80 -13.79
CA ASP A 75 23.79 -14.43 -12.86
C ASP A 75 23.55 -13.55 -11.62
N GLU A 76 24.59 -12.94 -11.06
CA GLU A 76 24.45 -12.00 -9.94
C GLU A 76 23.63 -10.76 -10.31
N LEU A 77 23.87 -10.17 -11.48
CA LEU A 77 23.10 -9.03 -11.98
C LEU A 77 21.63 -9.39 -12.22
N ARG A 78 21.37 -10.58 -12.79
CA ARG A 78 20.01 -11.10 -12.97
C ARG A 78 19.29 -11.27 -11.63
N ALA A 79 19.93 -11.93 -10.66
CA ALA A 79 19.37 -12.13 -9.33
C ALA A 79 19.09 -10.80 -8.61
N LEU A 80 19.97 -9.80 -8.77
CA LEU A 80 19.76 -8.46 -8.24
C LEU A 80 18.53 -7.79 -8.89
N GLY A 81 18.39 -7.88 -10.21
CA GLY A 81 17.26 -7.32 -10.95
C GLY A 81 15.91 -7.94 -10.55
N GLU A 82 15.87 -9.26 -10.35
CA GLU A 82 14.67 -9.96 -9.89
C GLU A 82 14.24 -9.48 -8.50
N ARG A 83 15.18 -9.43 -7.55
CA ARG A 83 14.90 -8.99 -6.19
C ARG A 83 14.52 -7.51 -6.13
N TRP A 84 15.15 -6.67 -6.94
CA TRP A 84 14.79 -5.25 -7.09
C TRP A 84 13.34 -5.09 -7.59
N SER A 85 12.99 -5.81 -8.66
CA SER A 85 11.64 -5.80 -9.23
C SER A 85 10.60 -6.22 -8.19
N HIS A 86 10.91 -7.29 -7.44
CA HIS A 86 10.07 -7.75 -6.35
C HIS A 86 9.85 -6.67 -5.27
N ALA A 87 10.92 -6.01 -4.79
CA ALA A 87 10.83 -4.94 -3.79
C ALA A 87 9.97 -3.75 -4.28
N CYS A 88 10.14 -3.37 -5.55
CA CYS A 88 9.33 -2.34 -6.21
C CYS A 88 7.85 -2.72 -6.27
N GLN A 89 7.55 -3.93 -6.75
CA GLN A 89 6.18 -4.44 -6.87
C GLN A 89 5.49 -4.54 -5.50
N TRP A 90 6.18 -5.10 -4.51
CA TRP A 90 5.68 -5.22 -3.15
C TRP A 90 5.32 -3.86 -2.56
N THR A 91 6.22 -2.87 -2.68
CA THR A 91 6.01 -1.53 -2.13
C THR A 91 4.81 -0.83 -2.77
N LEU A 92 4.65 -0.95 -4.09
CA LEU A 92 3.51 -0.41 -4.82
C LEU A 92 2.19 -1.10 -4.41
N ALA A 93 2.20 -2.43 -4.28
CA ALA A 93 1.04 -3.21 -3.86
C ALA A 93 0.60 -2.83 -2.44
N ARG A 94 1.56 -2.67 -1.52
CA ARG A 94 1.31 -2.22 -0.15
C ARG A 94 0.71 -0.81 -0.10
N LEU A 95 1.28 0.15 -0.83
CA LEU A 95 0.74 1.51 -0.93
C LEU A 95 -0.71 1.51 -1.44
N ALA A 96 -0.99 0.70 -2.47
CA ALA A 96 -2.33 0.57 -3.03
C ALA A 96 -3.32 -0.07 -2.04
N ARG A 97 -2.89 -1.08 -1.28
CA ARG A 97 -3.70 -1.69 -0.19
C ARG A 97 -4.02 -0.69 0.90
N LEU A 98 -3.01 -0.01 1.44
CA LEU A 98 -3.17 0.96 2.53
C LEU A 98 -4.03 2.16 2.11
N THR A 99 -3.81 2.69 0.91
CA THR A 99 -4.63 3.81 0.38
C THR A 99 -6.10 3.39 0.20
N ARG A 100 -6.36 2.17 -0.27
CA ARG A 100 -7.73 1.63 -0.37
C ARG A 100 -8.36 1.41 1.01
N GLY A 101 -7.58 0.94 1.98
CA GLY A 101 -8.01 0.81 3.38
C GLY A 101 -8.43 2.16 3.96
N ALA A 102 -7.53 3.15 3.91
CA ALA A 102 -7.79 4.50 4.41
C ALA A 102 -9.04 5.15 3.80
N ARG A 103 -9.23 5.03 2.47
CA ARG A 103 -10.44 5.55 1.80
C ARG A 103 -11.72 4.86 2.28
N ARG A 104 -11.67 3.53 2.51
CA ARG A 104 -12.81 2.77 3.05
C ARG A 104 -13.13 3.20 4.48
N GLY A 105 -12.12 3.33 5.34
CA GLY A 105 -12.28 3.83 6.71
C GLY A 105 -12.92 5.21 6.74
N ALA A 106 -12.39 6.18 5.98
CA ALA A 106 -12.95 7.52 5.89
C ALA A 106 -14.42 7.53 5.41
N ARG A 107 -14.77 6.66 4.45
CA ARG A 107 -16.16 6.51 3.98
C ARG A 107 -17.07 5.96 5.06
N LEU A 108 -16.62 4.95 5.82
CA LEU A 108 -17.39 4.37 6.92
C LEU A 108 -17.66 5.40 8.02
N LEU A 109 -16.64 6.15 8.42
CA LEU A 109 -16.78 7.23 9.40
C LEU A 109 -17.73 8.33 8.94
N HIS A 110 -17.64 8.71 7.66
CA HIS A 110 -18.59 9.66 7.05
C HIS A 110 -20.04 9.13 7.12
N LEU A 111 -20.26 7.85 6.81
CA LEU A 111 -21.59 7.24 6.91
C LEU A 111 -22.08 7.15 8.36
N GLN A 112 -21.22 6.75 9.29
CA GLN A 112 -21.53 6.71 10.73
C GLN A 112 -21.94 8.09 11.25
N ARG A 113 -21.26 9.16 10.82
CA ARG A 113 -21.61 10.54 11.18
C ARG A 113 -23.00 10.95 10.68
N ARG A 114 -23.44 10.44 9.53
CA ARG A 114 -24.77 10.74 8.95
C ARG A 114 -25.90 9.87 9.51
N ARG A 115 -25.59 8.72 10.09
CA ARG A 115 -26.55 7.78 10.68
C ARG A 115 -27.60 8.44 11.60
N PRO A 116 -27.24 9.25 12.62
CA PRO A 116 -28.22 9.85 13.52
C PRO A 116 -29.14 10.89 12.85
N HIS A 117 -28.79 11.42 11.67
CA HIS A 117 -29.69 12.27 10.91
C HIS A 117 -30.71 11.43 10.11
N ALA A 118 -30.26 10.32 9.53
CA ALA A 118 -31.14 9.39 8.84
C ALA A 118 -32.19 8.81 9.80
N ASP A 119 -31.77 8.39 11.00
CA ASP A 119 -32.66 7.86 12.03
C ASP A 119 -33.74 8.89 12.42
N ARG A 120 -33.37 10.17 12.57
CA ARG A 120 -34.32 11.26 12.86
C ARG A 120 -35.34 11.51 11.75
N LEU A 121 -34.92 11.43 10.49
CA LEU A 121 -35.85 11.56 9.35
C LEU A 121 -36.83 10.39 9.32
N GLU A 122 -36.37 9.18 9.62
CA GLU A 122 -37.22 8.00 9.72
C GLU A 122 -38.27 8.13 10.83
N ASP A 123 -37.87 8.60 12.01
CA ASP A 123 -38.80 8.85 13.12
C ASP A 123 -39.85 9.91 12.77
N THR A 124 -39.43 10.98 12.09
CA THR A 124 -40.33 12.05 11.64
C THR A 124 -41.35 11.51 10.63
N LEU A 125 -40.91 10.70 9.67
CA LEU A 125 -41.80 10.08 8.68
C LEU A 125 -42.81 9.13 9.33
N LYS A 126 -42.38 8.32 10.30
CA LYS A 126 -43.27 7.45 11.09
C LYS A 126 -44.33 8.24 11.84
N GLN A 127 -43.96 9.40 12.41
CA GLN A 127 -44.88 10.25 13.13
C GLN A 127 -45.93 10.90 12.21
N VAL A 128 -45.51 11.40 11.05
CA VAL A 128 -46.41 12.04 10.07
C VAL A 128 -47.35 11.03 9.42
N ASN A 129 -46.88 9.81 9.17
CA ASN A 129 -47.69 8.73 8.57
C ASN A 129 -48.54 7.97 9.61
N SER A 130 -48.50 8.38 10.89
CA SER A 130 -49.33 7.77 11.92
C SER A 130 -50.79 8.22 11.77
N PRO A 131 -51.76 7.28 11.71
CA PRO A 131 -53.17 7.59 11.48
C PRO A 131 -53.83 8.46 12.57
N TYR A 132 -53.15 8.69 13.70
CA TYR A 132 -53.61 9.60 14.76
C TYR A 132 -53.21 11.07 14.56
N SER A 133 -52.31 11.38 13.62
CA SER A 133 -51.82 12.75 13.38
C SER A 133 -52.79 13.60 12.53
N GLN A 134 -53.68 12.97 11.76
CA GLN A 134 -54.58 13.64 10.80
C GLN A 134 -55.86 14.24 11.41
N TYR A 135 -56.16 14.03 12.69
CA TYR A 135 -57.42 14.49 13.32
C TYR A 135 -57.29 15.81 14.11
N GLY A 136 -56.18 16.54 13.98
CA GLY A 136 -55.84 17.67 14.87
C GLY A 136 -56.03 19.09 14.31
N THR A 137 -56.53 19.29 13.09
CA THR A 137 -56.64 20.65 12.51
C THR A 137 -57.94 20.85 11.76
N ASN A 138 -59.02 21.18 12.48
CA ASN A 138 -60.08 22.09 12.02
C ASN A 138 -61.00 22.37 13.21
N THR A 139 -60.80 23.53 13.85
CA THR A 139 -61.78 24.20 14.72
C THR A 139 -62.17 25.50 14.04
#